data_AF-A0A9P9FZ25-F1
#
_entry.id   AF-A0A9P9FZ25-F1
#
_cell.length_a   1.000
_cell.length_b   1.000
_cell.length_c   1.000
_cell.angle_alpha   90.00
_cell.angle_beta   90.00
_cell.angle_gamma   90.00
#
_symmetry.space_group_name_H-M   'P 1'
#
loop_
_entity.id
_entity.type
_entity.pdbx_description
1 polymer ?
#
loop_
_entity_poly.entity_id
_entity_poly.type
_entity_poly.pdbx_seq_one_letter_code
_entity_poly.pdbx_strand_id
1 'polypeptide(L)'
;MLFFLLLNAAPAMNHPSANDDNSPRKKWLEIDSQILNALFCVTGFGLAPWRFRDWYFYTRAVCWKNVPAMQRLAEQNKAWFRPPAWATEPNPTDSATDLPRSTTFTGEKAPPTPLWKLGFTIYMMVLNTFLQAVLCYFMWGYNRFDRPSWATGTFIGLGCGTGLLAGLMSWWEGRKVKKIEGPEVKVVTV
;
A
#
# COMPACT_ATOMS: atom_id res chain seq x y z
N MET A 1 -20.93 -7.44 7.59
CA MET A 1 -22.21 -7.22 8.29
C MET A 1 -22.90 -5.91 7.88
N LEU A 2 -22.16 -4.82 7.69
CA LEU A 2 -22.65 -3.55 7.14
C LEU A 2 -23.58 -3.68 5.90
N PHE A 3 -23.24 -4.54 4.94
CA PHE A 3 -24.04 -4.77 3.73
C PHE A 3 -25.44 -5.33 4.01
N PHE A 4 -25.56 -6.28 4.96
CA PHE A 4 -26.87 -6.82 5.35
C PHE A 4 -27.72 -5.82 6.16
N LEU A 5 -27.07 -4.92 6.91
CA LEU A 5 -27.73 -3.81 7.59
C LEU A 5 -28.23 -2.73 6.61
N LEU A 6 -27.47 -2.48 5.54
CA LEU A 6 -27.87 -1.57 4.45
C LEU A 6 -29.02 -2.14 3.59
N LEU A 7 -29.10 -3.46 3.44
CA LEU A 7 -30.15 -4.16 2.69
C LEU A 7 -31.44 -4.40 3.49
N ASN A 8 -31.58 -3.86 4.71
CA ASN A 8 -32.72 -4.13 5.61
C ASN A 8 -32.93 -5.64 5.92
N ALA A 9 -31.89 -6.47 5.78
CA ALA A 9 -32.01 -7.93 5.90
C ALA A 9 -32.21 -8.41 7.35
N ALA A 10 -32.23 -7.51 8.33
CA ALA A 10 -32.49 -7.80 9.74
C ALA A 10 -33.69 -6.99 10.28
N PRO A 11 -34.94 -7.40 9.97
CA PRO A 11 -36.15 -6.70 10.38
C PRO A 11 -36.32 -6.60 11.91
N ALA A 12 -35.72 -7.51 12.67
CA ALA A 12 -35.71 -7.48 14.14
C ALA A 12 -35.01 -6.25 14.77
N MET A 13 -34.23 -5.49 13.99
CA MET A 13 -33.53 -4.29 14.45
C MET A 13 -34.20 -2.97 14.02
N ASN A 14 -35.38 -3.02 13.43
CA ASN A 14 -36.13 -1.86 12.91
C ASN A 14 -37.21 -1.36 13.88
N HIS A 15 -36.86 -1.16 15.15
CA HIS A 15 -37.75 -0.58 16.16
C HIS A 15 -37.07 0.65 16.80
N PRO A 16 -37.76 1.80 16.98
CA PRO A 16 -39.15 2.12 16.64
C PRO A 16 -39.43 2.30 15.14
N SER A 17 -38.43 2.72 14.37
CA SER A 17 -38.45 2.66 12.90
C SER A 17 -37.03 2.38 12.40
N ALA A 18 -36.89 1.86 11.18
CA ALA A 18 -35.56 1.59 10.61
C ALA A 18 -34.69 2.85 10.61
N ASN A 19 -35.28 4.02 10.33
CA ASN A 19 -34.57 5.28 10.18
C ASN A 19 -34.42 6.08 11.49
N ASP A 20 -34.91 5.56 12.61
CA ASP A 20 -34.76 6.21 13.91
C ASP A 20 -33.30 6.26 14.32
N ASP A 21 -32.83 7.45 14.73
CA ASP A 21 -31.50 7.72 15.22
C ASP A 21 -31.08 6.83 16.38
N ASN A 22 -32.03 6.38 17.21
CA ASN A 22 -31.78 5.49 18.34
C ASN A 22 -32.00 4.00 18.05
N SER A 23 -32.34 3.64 16.81
CA SER A 23 -32.52 2.24 16.40
C SER A 23 -31.26 1.40 16.69
N PRO A 24 -31.44 0.12 17.09
CA PRO A 24 -30.32 -0.80 17.30
C PRO A 24 -29.50 -0.97 16.00
N ARG A 25 -30.14 -0.85 14.83
CA ARG A 25 -29.48 -0.83 13.52
C ARG A 25 -28.41 0.26 13.41
N LYS A 26 -28.74 1.53 13.69
CA LYS A 26 -27.76 2.64 13.62
C LYS A 26 -26.67 2.52 14.70
N LYS A 27 -27.00 1.96 15.87
CA LYS A 27 -26.00 1.67 16.93
C LYS A 27 -24.97 0.65 16.46
N TRP A 28 -25.41 -0.46 15.86
CA TRP A 28 -24.51 -1.48 15.30
C TRP A 28 -23.71 -0.96 14.11
N LEU A 29 -24.32 -0.15 13.23
CA LEU A 29 -23.61 0.49 12.12
C LEU A 29 -22.46 1.37 12.63
N GLU A 30 -22.69 2.15 13.69
CA GLU A 30 -21.63 2.97 14.30
C GLU A 30 -20.52 2.10 14.90
N ILE A 31 -20.87 1.01 15.61
CA ILE A 31 -19.87 0.08 16.17
C ILE A 31 -19.01 -0.54 15.07
N ASP A 32 -19.64 -1.08 14.02
CA ASP A 32 -18.94 -1.65 12.86
C ASP A 32 -18.03 -0.60 12.21
N SER A 33 -18.52 0.63 12.07
CA SER A 33 -17.79 1.76 11.51
C SER A 33 -16.55 2.11 12.34
N GLN A 34 -16.66 2.11 13.67
CA GLN A 34 -15.53 2.37 14.59
C GLN A 34 -14.51 1.23 14.56
N ILE A 35 -14.96 -0.02 14.52
CA ILE A 35 -14.07 -1.19 14.40
C ILE A 35 -13.31 -1.15 13.07
N LEU A 36 -14.00 -0.86 11.96
CA LEU A 36 -13.37 -0.73 10.64
C LEU A 36 -12.36 0.42 10.62
N ASN A 37 -12.72 1.59 11.18
CA ASN A 37 -11.78 2.70 11.31
C ASN A 37 -10.54 2.33 12.14
N ALA A 38 -10.72 1.65 13.28
CA ALA A 38 -9.61 1.21 14.11
C ALA A 38 -8.70 0.23 13.35
N LEU A 39 -9.27 -0.75 12.65
CA LEU A 39 -8.51 -1.72 11.85
C LEU A 39 -7.70 -1.02 10.75
N PHE A 40 -8.32 -0.11 10.00
CA PHE A 40 -7.62 0.65 8.98
C PHE A 40 -6.51 1.50 9.59
N CYS A 41 -6.81 2.28 10.64
CA CYS A 41 -5.85 3.13 11.34
C CYS A 41 -4.64 2.36 11.88
N VAL A 42 -4.84 1.18 12.49
CA VAL A 42 -3.72 0.34 12.97
C VAL A 42 -2.79 -0.01 11.81
N THR A 43 -3.33 -0.39 10.66
CA THR A 43 -2.51 -0.74 9.50
C THR A 43 -1.82 0.46 8.86
N GLY A 44 -2.49 1.61 8.68
CA GLY A 44 -1.85 2.74 8.02
C GLY A 44 -0.99 3.61 8.92
N PHE A 45 -1.28 3.73 10.23
CA PHE A 45 -0.39 4.39 11.18
C PHE A 45 0.76 3.48 11.61
N GLY A 46 0.52 2.18 11.83
CA GLY A 46 1.59 1.24 12.18
C GLY A 46 2.65 1.13 11.08
N LEU A 47 2.24 1.22 9.81
CA LEU A 47 3.15 1.21 8.67
C LEU A 47 3.57 2.61 8.21
N ALA A 48 3.07 3.69 8.83
CA ALA A 48 3.37 5.07 8.43
C ALA A 48 4.88 5.37 8.47
N PRO A 49 5.65 5.03 9.53
CA PRO A 49 7.07 5.36 9.59
C PRO A 49 7.85 4.76 8.41
N TRP A 50 7.51 3.53 8.02
CA TRP A 50 8.12 2.84 6.89
C TRP A 50 7.74 3.49 5.56
N ARG A 51 6.46 3.82 5.36
CA ARG A 51 5.97 4.52 4.15
C ARG A 51 6.61 5.89 3.94
N PHE A 52 6.71 6.69 5.01
CA PHE A 52 7.35 8.01 4.94
C PHE A 52 8.86 7.93 4.74
N ARG A 53 9.52 6.93 5.35
CA ARG A 53 10.94 6.68 5.12
C ARG A 53 11.20 6.29 3.66
N ASP A 54 10.37 5.43 3.07
CA ASP A 54 10.52 5.02 1.68
C ASP A 54 10.23 6.20 0.73
N TRP A 55 9.26 7.05 1.05
CA TRP A 55 9.03 8.33 0.35
C TRP A 55 10.22 9.30 0.46
N TYR A 56 10.84 9.40 1.63
CA TYR A 56 12.04 10.20 1.83
C TYR A 56 13.21 9.68 0.98
N PHE A 57 13.46 8.37 0.99
CA PHE A 57 14.49 7.77 0.14
C PHE A 57 14.19 7.96 -1.34
N TYR A 58 12.92 7.84 -1.75
CA TYR A 58 12.53 8.05 -3.15
C TYR A 58 12.78 9.49 -3.59
N THR A 59 12.32 10.45 -2.79
CA THR A 59 12.52 11.88 -3.07
C THR A 59 14.00 12.21 -3.15
N ARG A 60 14.81 11.72 -2.21
CA ARG A 60 16.26 11.93 -2.22
C ARG A 60 16.93 11.26 -3.43
N ALA A 61 16.47 10.08 -3.84
CA ALA A 61 17.04 9.36 -4.97
C ALA A 61 16.67 10.01 -6.31
N VAL A 62 15.46 10.55 -6.47
CA VAL A 62 15.02 11.22 -7.69
C VAL A 62 15.59 12.64 -7.81
N CYS A 63 15.55 13.43 -6.73
CA CYS A 63 16.00 14.82 -6.75
C CYS A 63 17.53 14.96 -6.72
N TRP A 64 18.22 14.14 -5.92
CA TRP A 64 19.67 14.26 -5.73
C TRP A 64 20.46 13.08 -6.32
N LYS A 65 19.84 12.20 -7.12
CA LYS A 65 20.48 11.02 -7.73
C LYS A 65 21.28 10.19 -6.71
N ASN A 66 20.77 10.09 -5.49
CA ASN A 66 21.44 9.38 -4.41
C ASN A 66 21.37 7.86 -4.64
N VAL A 67 22.49 7.29 -5.08
CA VAL A 67 22.64 5.86 -5.40
C VAL A 67 22.30 4.94 -4.22
N PRO A 68 22.83 5.13 -2.99
CA PRO A 68 22.54 4.20 -1.89
C PRO A 68 21.06 4.22 -1.47
N ALA A 69 20.37 5.36 -1.60
CA ALA A 69 18.92 5.42 -1.37
C ALA A 69 18.14 4.62 -2.43
N MET A 70 18.54 4.70 -3.70
CA MET A 70 17.90 3.94 -4.79
C MET A 70 18.14 2.43 -4.66
N GLN A 71 19.35 2.02 -4.25
CA GLN A 71 19.69 0.61 -4.04
C GLN A 71 18.83 -0.01 -2.93
N ARG A 72 18.68 0.69 -1.79
CA ARG A 72 17.79 0.23 -0.71
C ARG A 72 16.34 0.06 -1.16
N LEU A 73 15.82 1.00 -1.95
CA LEU A 73 14.47 0.90 -2.52
C LEU A 73 14.34 -0.26 -3.51
N ALA A 74 15.39 -0.52 -4.28
CA ALA A 74 15.44 -1.62 -5.23
C ALA A 74 15.50 -2.98 -4.52
N GLU A 75 16.26 -3.10 -3.44
CA GLU A 75 16.30 -4.31 -2.61
C GLU A 75 14.94 -4.62 -1.98
N GLN A 76 14.27 -3.60 -1.42
CA GLN A 76 12.94 -3.76 -0.85
C GLN A 76 11.89 -4.17 -1.89
N ASN A 77 12.00 -3.63 -3.10
CA ASN A 77 11.06 -3.88 -4.20
C ASN A 77 11.61 -4.88 -5.24
N LYS A 78 12.58 -5.71 -4.87
CA LYS A 78 13.27 -6.63 -5.79
C LYS A 78 12.34 -7.60 -6.52
N ALA A 79 11.16 -7.86 -5.98
CA ALA A 79 10.16 -8.72 -6.60
C ALA A 79 9.59 -8.15 -7.91
N TRP A 80 9.65 -6.83 -8.12
CA TRP A 80 8.98 -6.17 -9.26
C TRP A 80 9.71 -4.96 -9.84
N PHE A 81 10.63 -4.33 -9.10
CA PHE A 81 11.33 -3.12 -9.51
C PHE A 81 12.78 -3.41 -9.90
N ARG A 82 13.24 -2.82 -11.01
CA ARG A 82 14.64 -2.85 -11.46
C ARG A 82 15.18 -1.42 -11.53
N PRO A 83 16.29 -1.11 -10.84
CA PRO A 83 16.82 0.26 -10.78
C PRO A 83 17.35 0.73 -12.15
N PRO A 84 17.40 2.05 -12.38
CA PRO A 84 17.99 2.63 -13.59
C PRO A 84 19.51 2.42 -13.63
N ALA A 85 20.11 2.55 -14.82
CA ALA A 85 21.53 2.30 -15.05
C ALA A 85 22.46 3.09 -14.10
N TRP A 86 22.16 4.37 -13.86
CA TRP A 86 22.96 5.23 -12.97
C TRP A 86 22.96 4.79 -11.50
N ALA A 87 21.97 4.00 -11.07
CA ALA A 87 21.91 3.45 -9.71
C ALA A 87 22.46 2.02 -9.62
N THR A 88 22.82 1.44 -10.78
CA THR A 88 23.35 0.07 -10.92
C THR A 88 24.88 0.08 -11.04
N GLU A 89 25.52 1.25 -10.95
CA GLU A 89 26.99 1.34 -11.06
C GLU A 89 27.66 0.48 -9.98
N PRO A 90 28.69 -0.31 -10.36
CA PRO A 90 29.40 -1.15 -9.41
C PRO A 90 30.12 -0.26 -8.41
N ASN A 91 29.89 -0.51 -7.12
CA ASN A 91 30.77 0.03 -6.09
C ASN A 91 32.17 -0.54 -6.36
N PRO A 92 33.24 0.27 -6.47
CA PRO A 92 34.60 -0.24 -6.66
C PRO A 92 35.07 -1.12 -5.48
N THR A 93 34.37 -1.08 -4.35
CA THR A 93 34.60 -1.94 -3.18
C THR A 93 34.06 -3.37 -3.32
N ASP A 94 33.23 -3.67 -4.32
CA ASP A 94 32.85 -5.04 -4.68
C ASP A 94 33.90 -5.65 -5.61
N SER A 95 35.16 -5.57 -5.16
CA SER A 95 36.28 -6.30 -5.76
C SER A 95 36.25 -7.73 -5.24
N ALA A 96 35.97 -8.67 -6.15
CA ALA A 96 36.44 -10.05 -6.09
C ALA A 96 36.10 -10.85 -4.80
N THR A 97 34.82 -11.18 -4.59
CA THR A 97 34.50 -12.43 -3.89
C THR A 97 33.20 -13.03 -4.44
N ASP A 98 33.32 -14.30 -4.81
CA ASP A 98 32.40 -15.11 -5.58
C ASP A 98 30.96 -15.20 -5.06
N LEU A 99 30.00 -14.83 -5.90
CA LEU A 99 28.72 -15.54 -6.09
C LEU A 99 28.21 -15.21 -7.51
N PRO A 100 27.64 -16.16 -8.27
CA PRO A 100 27.10 -15.86 -9.59
C PRO A 100 25.99 -14.82 -9.43
N ARG A 101 26.25 -13.62 -9.95
CA ARG A 101 25.29 -12.54 -10.23
C ARG A 101 23.97 -13.19 -10.63
N SER A 102 23.02 -13.24 -9.69
CA SER A 102 21.83 -14.12 -9.68
C SER A 102 21.51 -14.71 -11.07
N THR A 103 21.86 -15.97 -11.30
CA THR A 103 21.54 -16.67 -12.54
C THR A 103 20.03 -16.85 -12.59
N THR A 104 19.35 -15.87 -13.17
CA THR A 104 17.97 -15.99 -13.55
C THR A 104 17.82 -17.19 -14.50
N PHE A 105 16.70 -17.92 -14.43
CA PHE A 105 16.53 -19.15 -15.22
C PHE A 105 16.75 -18.93 -16.74
N THR A 106 16.38 -17.75 -17.25
CA THR A 106 16.56 -17.36 -18.66
C THR A 106 17.92 -16.75 -18.97
N GLY A 107 18.73 -16.42 -17.97
CA GLY A 107 19.97 -15.64 -18.14
C GLY A 107 19.77 -14.17 -18.53
N GLU A 108 18.53 -13.73 -18.75
CA GLU A 108 18.19 -12.35 -19.10
C GLU A 108 17.71 -11.56 -17.86
N LYS A 109 18.08 -10.28 -17.79
CA LYS A 109 17.62 -9.34 -16.74
C LYS A 109 16.51 -8.45 -17.31
N ALA A 110 15.43 -8.27 -16.57
CA ALA A 110 14.35 -7.39 -17.01
C ALA A 110 14.84 -5.94 -17.19
N PRO A 111 14.31 -5.21 -18.18
CA PRO A 111 14.71 -3.82 -18.43
C PRO A 111 14.42 -2.94 -17.21
N PRO A 112 15.18 -1.83 -17.03
CA PRO A 112 14.99 -0.93 -15.89
C PRO A 112 13.56 -0.41 -15.83
N THR A 113 12.96 -0.49 -14.65
CA THR A 113 11.59 -0.03 -14.43
C THR A 113 11.58 1.51 -14.39
N PRO A 114 10.64 2.19 -15.07
CA PRO A 114 10.57 3.64 -15.02
C PRO A 114 10.28 4.12 -13.58
N LEU A 115 11.04 5.12 -13.13
CA LEU A 115 11.00 5.65 -11.75
C LEU A 115 9.64 6.21 -11.33
N TRP A 116 8.84 6.67 -12.30
CA TRP A 116 7.47 7.10 -12.05
C TRP A 116 6.61 6.00 -11.43
N LYS A 117 6.77 4.74 -11.85
CA LYS A 117 5.96 3.62 -11.30
C LYS A 117 6.28 3.36 -9.83
N LEU A 118 7.56 3.46 -9.46
CA LEU A 118 8.00 3.41 -8.07
C LEU A 118 7.48 4.61 -7.27
N GLY A 119 7.55 5.81 -7.85
CA GLY A 119 6.98 7.00 -7.24
C GLY A 119 5.49 6.83 -6.99
N PHE A 120 4.73 6.40 -8.00
CA PHE A 120 3.30 6.19 -7.93
C PHE A 120 2.92 5.24 -6.78
N THR A 121 3.58 4.07 -6.67
CA THR A 121 3.26 3.12 -5.60
C THR A 121 3.55 3.70 -4.21
N ILE A 122 4.67 4.40 -4.05
CA ILE A 122 5.04 5.05 -2.78
C ILE A 122 4.06 6.19 -2.44
N TYR A 123 3.74 7.07 -3.39
CA TYR A 123 2.78 8.17 -3.20
C TYR A 123 1.38 7.66 -2.88
N MET A 124 0.92 6.59 -3.53
CA MET A 124 -0.36 5.96 -3.21
C MET A 124 -0.39 5.37 -1.79
N MET A 125 0.71 4.78 -1.33
CA MET A 125 0.82 4.27 0.06
C MET A 125 0.84 5.40 1.10
N VAL A 126 1.54 6.50 0.82
CA VAL A 126 1.52 7.70 1.69
C VAL A 126 0.14 8.34 1.70
N LEU A 127 -0.50 8.47 0.53
CA LEU A 127 -1.86 9.00 0.40
C LEU A 127 -2.86 8.15 1.19
N ASN A 128 -2.72 6.82 1.18
CA ASN A 128 -3.55 5.94 2.00
C ASN A 128 -3.41 6.28 3.50
N THR A 129 -2.20 6.47 4.02
CA THR A 129 -1.98 6.88 5.42
C THR A 129 -2.58 8.26 5.71
N PHE A 130 -2.46 9.21 4.78
CA PHE A 130 -3.07 10.53 4.91
C PHE A 130 -4.61 10.47 4.96
N LEU A 131 -5.22 9.71 4.05
CA LEU A 131 -6.67 9.51 4.02
C LEU A 131 -7.20 8.85 5.30
N GLN A 132 -6.44 7.93 5.88
CA GLN A 132 -6.78 7.33 7.17
C GLN A 132 -6.68 8.33 8.33
N ALA A 133 -5.71 9.25 8.31
CA ALA A 133 -5.64 10.32 9.29
C ALA A 133 -6.85 11.27 9.20
N VAL A 134 -7.29 11.60 7.99
CA VAL A 134 -8.50 12.39 7.75
C VAL A 134 -9.75 11.64 8.24
N LEU A 135 -9.85 10.35 7.95
CA LEU A 135 -10.98 9.52 8.39
C LEU A 135 -11.03 9.42 9.92
N CYS A 136 -9.87 9.26 10.56
CA CYS A 136 -9.74 9.28 12.01
C CYS A 136 -10.22 10.62 12.60
N TYR A 137 -9.83 11.75 11.99
CA TYR A 137 -10.32 13.07 12.39
C TYR A 137 -11.85 13.16 12.32
N PHE A 138 -12.49 12.68 11.24
CA PHE A 138 -13.95 12.67 11.16
C PHE A 138 -14.62 11.74 12.18
N MET A 139 -13.96 10.63 12.53
CA MET A 139 -14.49 9.65 13.47
C MET A 139 -14.33 10.02 14.94
N TRP A 140 -13.26 10.71 15.29
CA TRP A 140 -12.98 11.09 16.68
C TRP A 140 -13.33 12.56 16.95
N GLY A 141 -13.41 13.39 15.91
CA GLY A 141 -13.76 14.81 16.03
C GLY A 141 -15.25 15.11 15.98
N TYR A 142 -16.10 14.23 15.41
CA TYR A 142 -17.54 14.45 15.31
C TYR A 142 -18.33 13.45 16.15
N ASN A 143 -19.34 13.98 16.84
CA ASN A 143 -20.37 13.19 17.49
C ASN A 143 -21.22 12.45 16.44
N ARG A 144 -21.81 11.31 16.84
CA ARG A 144 -22.62 10.44 15.97
C ARG A 144 -23.71 11.17 15.18
N PHE A 145 -24.27 12.24 15.73
CA PHE A 145 -25.39 12.97 15.11
C PHE A 145 -24.93 14.04 14.10
N ASP A 146 -23.74 14.60 14.29
CA ASP A 146 -23.21 15.70 13.46
C ASP A 146 -22.26 15.20 12.37
N ARG A 147 -22.01 13.89 12.29
CA ARG A 147 -21.07 13.33 11.32
C ARG A 147 -21.69 13.31 9.92
N PRO A 148 -21.04 13.91 8.91
CA PRO A 148 -21.49 13.81 7.53
C PRO A 148 -21.50 12.34 7.07
N SER A 149 -22.68 11.84 6.69
CA SER A 149 -22.92 10.44 6.33
C SER A 149 -22.10 9.97 5.11
N TRP A 150 -21.74 10.90 4.23
CA TRP A 150 -20.92 10.62 3.04
C TRP A 150 -19.43 10.45 3.37
N ALA A 151 -18.92 11.19 4.36
CA ALA A 151 -17.48 11.33 4.59
C ALA A 151 -16.83 9.98 4.90
N THR A 152 -17.39 9.22 5.84
CA THR A 152 -16.88 7.90 6.23
C THR A 152 -16.78 6.96 5.02
N GLY A 153 -17.86 6.84 4.23
CA GLY A 153 -17.88 5.95 3.06
C GLY A 153 -16.88 6.36 1.99
N THR A 154 -16.79 7.66 1.69
CA THR A 154 -15.84 8.19 0.71
C THR A 154 -14.39 7.95 1.11
N PHE A 155 -14.00 8.23 2.35
CA PHE A 155 -12.61 8.06 2.79
C PHE A 155 -12.22 6.59 2.93
N ILE A 156 -13.13 5.70 3.34
CA ILE A 156 -12.90 4.25 3.31
C ILE A 156 -12.68 3.80 1.86
N GLY A 157 -13.55 4.21 0.94
CA GLY A 157 -13.44 3.87 -0.48
C GLY A 157 -12.12 4.34 -1.10
N LEU A 158 -11.73 5.58 -0.83
CA LEU A 158 -10.46 6.15 -1.30
C LEU A 158 -9.24 5.47 -0.65
N GLY A 159 -9.28 5.18 0.65
CA GLY A 159 -8.19 4.48 1.36
C GLY A 159 -7.97 3.06 0.81
N CYS A 160 -9.05 2.30 0.60
CA CYS A 160 -8.99 1.00 -0.06
C CYS A 160 -8.52 1.11 -1.52
N GLY A 161 -9.03 2.10 -2.26
CA GLY A 161 -8.68 2.32 -3.66
C GLY A 161 -7.20 2.63 -3.87
N THR A 162 -6.62 3.52 -3.07
CA THR A 162 -5.19 3.85 -3.13
C THR A 162 -4.30 2.63 -2.83
N GLY A 163 -4.67 1.81 -1.84
CA GLY A 163 -3.97 0.55 -1.55
C GLY A 163 -4.06 -0.46 -2.71
N LEU A 164 -5.25 -0.61 -3.31
CA LEU A 164 -5.47 -1.49 -4.46
C LEU A 164 -4.63 -1.06 -5.67
N LEU A 165 -4.63 0.24 -6.01
CA LEU A 165 -3.87 0.78 -7.13
C LEU A 165 -2.37 0.57 -6.97
N ALA A 166 -1.83 0.79 -5.77
CA ALA A 166 -0.43 0.52 -5.47
C ALA A 166 -0.10 -0.98 -5.63
N GLY A 167 -0.95 -1.86 -5.11
CA GLY A 167 -0.79 -3.31 -5.23
C GLY A 167 -0.87 -3.80 -6.68
N LEU A 168 -1.82 -3.28 -7.47
CA LEU A 168 -2.02 -3.64 -8.87
C LEU A 168 -0.80 -3.26 -9.71
N MET A 169 -0.22 -2.09 -9.47
CA MET A 169 0.97 -1.64 -10.19
C MET A 169 2.18 -2.55 -9.90
N SER A 170 2.46 -2.82 -8.62
CA SER A 170 3.54 -3.73 -8.22
C SER A 170 3.33 -5.15 -8.74
N TRP A 171 2.09 -5.64 -8.76
CA TRP A 171 1.76 -6.96 -9.29
C TRP A 171 1.95 -7.05 -10.80
N TRP A 172 1.51 -6.05 -11.57
CA TRP A 172 1.62 -6.07 -13.02
C TRP A 172 3.07 -6.00 -13.49
N GLU A 173 3.88 -5.14 -12.88
CA GLU A 173 5.32 -5.10 -13.15
C GLU A 173 6.02 -6.37 -12.67
N GLY A 174 5.63 -6.91 -11.52
CA GLY A 174 6.14 -8.20 -11.04
C GLY A 174 5.87 -9.35 -12.00
N ARG A 175 4.70 -9.39 -12.66
CA ARG A 175 4.42 -10.37 -13.71
C ARG A 175 5.31 -10.19 -14.95
N LYS A 176 5.59 -8.95 -15.35
CA LYS A 176 6.49 -8.67 -16.49
C LYS A 176 7.91 -9.13 -16.18
N VAL A 177 8.41 -8.81 -14.98
CA VAL A 177 9.73 -9.25 -14.52
C VAL A 177 9.78 -10.77 -14.50
N LYS A 178 8.84 -11.44 -13.83
CA LYS A 178 8.80 -12.92 -13.75
C LYS A 178 8.68 -13.60 -15.12
N LYS A 179 8.05 -12.96 -16.11
CA LYS A 179 7.95 -13.50 -17.48
C LYS A 179 9.29 -13.48 -18.21
N ILE A 180 10.11 -12.46 -17.97
CA ILE A 180 11.42 -12.28 -18.61
C ILE A 180 12.49 -13.07 -17.88
N GLU A 181 12.49 -12.97 -16.56
CA GLU A 181 13.51 -13.51 -15.68
C GLU A 181 13.28 -15.01 -15.38
N GLY A 182 12.03 -15.47 -15.35
CA GLY A 182 11.71 -16.82 -14.90
C GLY A 182 11.88 -16.98 -13.38
N PRO A 183 11.67 -18.20 -12.83
CA PRO A 183 11.85 -18.46 -11.40
C PRO A 183 13.33 -18.31 -10.98
N GLU A 184 13.56 -17.76 -9.79
CA GLU A 184 14.91 -17.65 -9.21
C GLU A 184 15.48 -19.06 -8.96
N VAL A 185 16.55 -19.45 -9.66
CA VAL A 185 17.24 -20.72 -9.43
C VAL A 185 18.33 -20.49 -8.39
N LYS A 186 18.22 -21.12 -7.22
CA LYS A 186 19.33 -21.21 -6.27
C LYS A 186 20.25 -22.34 -6.73
N VAL A 187 21.42 -22.01 -7.24
CA VAL A 187 22.46 -23.01 -7.51
C VAL A 187 22.98 -23.50 -6.16
N VAL A 188 22.68 -24.75 -5.82
CA VAL A 188 23.26 -25.42 -4.65
C VAL A 188 24.54 -26.09 -5.14
N THR A 189 25.69 -25.61 -4.71
CA THR A 189 26.97 -26.27 -4.94
C THR A 189 27.01 -27.52 -4.06
N VAL A 190 27.05 -28.71 -4.68
CA VAL A 190 27.21 -30.01 -4.02
C VAL A 190 28.69 -30.31 -3.87
#